data_AF-A0A954MYH5-F1
#
_entry.id   AF-A0A954MYH5-F1
#
_cell.length_a   1.000
_cell.length_b   1.000
_cell.length_c   1.000
_cell.angle_alpha   90.00
_cell.angle_beta   90.00
_cell.angle_gamma   90.00
#
_symmetry.space_group_name_H-M   'P 1'
#
loop_
_entity.id
_entity.type
_entity.pdbx_description
1 polymer ?
#
loop_
_entity_poly.entity_id
_entity_poly.type
_entity_poly.pdbx_seq_one_letter_code
_entity_poly.pdbx_strand_id
1 'polypeptide(L)'
;LPIQGINRSGWMFQQLLKLAIHRICETSRYYTIDSDTVLVRPIRLEVDGKTVLYHSDEHHEPYFKKLRHLLGIEPRTPLSFVAHQMCFQPDRVAEMLKLIESRFPEKPWHHTLIDTLDLQEVSDFSEFETYGQWMLVSHPAEIHREYFFNLGLTRDLLTSVEQLEKQYGGKFNSLSFHGYMS
;
A
#
# COMPACT_ATOMS: atom_id res chain seq x y z
N LEU A 1 -6.83 8.52 17.59
CA LEU A 1 -5.37 8.64 17.30
C LEU A 1 -5.05 10.06 16.80
N PRO A 2 -5.07 11.09 17.67
CA PRO A 2 -4.72 12.45 17.27
C PRO A 2 -3.19 12.65 17.22
N ILE A 3 -2.68 13.24 16.14
CA ILE A 3 -1.32 13.80 16.05
C ILE A 3 -1.44 15.25 15.60
N GLN A 4 -0.83 16.19 16.32
CA GLN A 4 -0.82 17.62 15.95
C GLN A 4 -2.23 18.17 15.63
N GLY A 5 -3.27 17.65 16.30
CA GLY A 5 -4.67 18.04 16.05
C GLY A 5 -5.38 17.30 14.92
N ILE A 6 -4.69 16.45 14.15
CA ILE A 6 -5.25 15.66 13.05
C ILE A 6 -5.70 14.29 13.55
N ASN A 7 -6.95 13.92 13.29
CA ASN A 7 -7.50 12.61 13.61
C ASN A 7 -7.12 11.58 12.53
N ARG A 8 -6.21 10.65 12.86
CA ARG A 8 -5.72 9.61 11.94
C ARG A 8 -6.50 8.29 11.98
N SER A 9 -7.59 8.20 12.75
CA SER A 9 -8.32 6.93 12.92
C SER A 9 -8.90 6.41 11.60
N GLY A 10 -9.40 7.29 10.72
CA GLY A 10 -9.91 6.90 9.40
C GLY A 10 -8.82 6.38 8.47
N TRP A 11 -7.67 7.07 8.45
CA TRP A 11 -6.50 6.64 7.68
C TRP A 11 -6.00 5.26 8.14
N MET A 12 -5.82 5.06 9.45
CA MET A 12 -5.39 3.76 9.98
C MET A 12 -6.42 2.65 9.69
N PHE A 13 -7.71 2.96 9.80
CA PHE A 13 -8.77 2.02 9.48
C PHE A 13 -8.68 1.52 8.02
N GLN A 14 -8.39 2.40 7.06
CA GLN A 14 -8.19 2.02 5.65
C GLN A 14 -7.05 0.99 5.50
N GLN A 15 -5.93 1.18 6.20
CA GLN A 15 -4.79 0.26 6.13
C GLN A 15 -5.16 -1.12 6.69
N LEU A 16 -5.80 -1.14 7.87
CA LEU A 16 -6.25 -2.38 8.49
C LEU A 16 -7.30 -3.11 7.64
N LEU A 17 -8.24 -2.36 7.04
CA LEU A 17 -9.30 -2.91 6.22
C LEU A 17 -8.74 -3.64 4.99
N LYS A 18 -7.80 -3.03 4.27
CA LYS A 18 -7.15 -3.64 3.09
C LYS A 18 -6.46 -4.96 3.42
N LEU A 19 -5.81 -5.05 4.58
CA LEU A 19 -5.20 -6.29 5.05
C LEU A 19 -6.27 -7.31 5.44
N ALA A 20 -7.30 -6.91 6.19
CA ALA A 20 -8.34 -7.80 6.69
C ALA A 20 -9.17 -8.50 5.58
N ILE A 21 -9.18 -7.97 4.35
CA ILE A 21 -9.82 -8.61 3.18
C ILE A 21 -9.34 -10.05 2.98
N HIS A 22 -8.10 -10.38 3.36
CA HIS A 22 -7.56 -11.74 3.24
C HIS A 22 -8.43 -12.81 3.92
N ARG A 23 -9.27 -12.45 4.90
CA ARG A 23 -10.13 -13.37 5.65
C ARG A 23 -11.42 -13.74 4.91
N ILE A 24 -11.84 -12.93 3.96
CA ILE A 24 -13.11 -13.07 3.23
C ILE A 24 -12.91 -13.21 1.72
N CYS A 25 -11.67 -13.07 1.24
CA CYS A 25 -11.35 -13.22 -0.16
C CYS A 25 -11.36 -14.71 -0.54
N GLU A 26 -12.20 -15.07 -1.51
CA GLU A 26 -12.33 -16.45 -2.01
C GLU A 26 -11.49 -16.70 -3.29
N THR A 27 -10.86 -15.65 -3.82
CA THR A 27 -10.00 -15.71 -5.00
C THR A 27 -8.52 -15.79 -4.61
N SER A 28 -7.66 -16.23 -5.51
CA SER A 28 -6.20 -16.30 -5.26
C SER A 28 -5.55 -14.93 -5.08
N ARG A 29 -6.23 -13.85 -5.49
CA ARG A 29 -5.78 -12.47 -5.40
C ARG A 29 -6.96 -11.52 -5.18
N TYR A 30 -6.70 -10.39 -4.55
CA TYR A 30 -7.60 -9.23 -4.52
C TYR A 30 -6.83 -7.96 -4.86
N TYR A 31 -7.52 -6.99 -5.47
CA TYR A 31 -6.94 -5.72 -5.86
C TYR A 31 -7.59 -4.60 -5.05
N THR A 32 -6.76 -3.73 -4.50
CA THR A 32 -7.21 -2.52 -3.80
C THR A 32 -6.68 -1.30 -4.51
N ILE A 33 -7.48 -0.24 -4.53
CA ILE A 33 -7.11 1.08 -5.02
C ILE A 33 -7.63 2.12 -4.02
N ASP A 34 -6.86 3.17 -3.78
CA ASP A 34 -7.29 4.27 -2.93
C ASP A 34 -8.43 5.05 -3.58
N SER A 35 -9.40 5.50 -2.77
CA SER A 35 -10.62 6.15 -3.28
C SER A 35 -10.37 7.51 -3.94
N ASP A 36 -9.20 8.10 -3.73
CA ASP A 36 -8.75 9.32 -4.40
C ASP A 36 -7.92 9.04 -5.65
N THR A 37 -7.85 7.80 -6.11
CA THR A 37 -7.03 7.40 -7.27
C THR A 37 -7.90 6.89 -8.42
N VAL A 38 -7.66 7.42 -9.62
CA VAL A 38 -8.34 7.08 -10.87
C VAL A 38 -7.36 6.42 -11.81
N LEU A 39 -7.69 5.24 -12.34
CA LEU A 39 -6.94 4.61 -13.42
C LEU A 39 -7.29 5.30 -14.74
N VAL A 40 -6.28 5.70 -15.50
CA VAL A 40 -6.43 6.36 -16.82
C VAL A 40 -5.81 5.53 -17.96
N ARG A 41 -5.32 4.33 -17.62
CA ARG A 41 -4.89 3.29 -18.55
C ARG A 41 -5.18 1.91 -17.96
N PRO A 42 -5.30 0.87 -18.80
CA PRO A 42 -5.23 -0.51 -18.34
C PRO A 42 -3.92 -0.77 -17.58
N ILE A 43 -4.05 -1.36 -16.40
CA ILE A 43 -2.94 -1.83 -15.57
C ILE A 43 -2.82 -3.35 -15.65
N ARG A 44 -1.62 -3.87 -15.37
CA ARG A 44 -1.39 -5.31 -15.26
C ARG A 44 -1.38 -5.70 -13.79
N LEU A 45 -2.14 -6.72 -13.44
CA LEU A 45 -2.14 -7.29 -12.09
C LEU A 45 -1.26 -8.56 -12.02
N GLU A 46 -0.97 -9.16 -13.17
CA GLU A 46 -0.15 -10.35 -13.30
C GLU A 46 0.70 -10.30 -14.58
N VAL A 47 1.93 -10.79 -14.51
CA VAL A 47 2.84 -11.04 -15.65
C VAL A 47 3.49 -12.40 -15.44
N ASP A 48 3.34 -13.32 -16.40
CA ASP A 48 3.92 -14.67 -16.37
C ASP A 48 3.61 -15.45 -15.07
N GLY A 49 2.36 -15.36 -14.58
CA GLY A 49 1.93 -16.00 -13.33
C GLY A 49 2.35 -15.27 -12.04
N LYS A 50 3.12 -14.18 -12.15
CA LYS A 50 3.62 -13.39 -11.01
C LYS A 50 2.76 -12.17 -10.76
N THR A 51 2.46 -11.89 -9.49
CA THR A 51 1.71 -10.67 -9.11
C THR A 51 2.54 -9.43 -9.41
N VAL A 52 1.95 -8.45 -10.09
CA VAL A 52 2.60 -7.15 -10.31
C VAL A 52 2.51 -6.30 -9.04
N LEU A 53 3.66 -5.87 -8.54
CA LEU A 53 3.79 -4.86 -7.49
C LEU A 53 4.31 -3.57 -8.12
N TYR A 54 3.48 -2.53 -8.08
CA TYR A 54 3.88 -1.21 -8.53
C TYR A 54 4.76 -0.53 -7.50
N HIS A 55 5.79 0.18 -7.96
CA HIS A 55 6.71 0.93 -7.12
C HIS A 55 6.93 2.35 -7.63
N SER A 56 7.44 3.21 -6.75
CA SER A 56 7.81 4.59 -7.03
C SER A 56 9.21 4.91 -6.50
N ASP A 57 9.70 6.11 -6.81
CA ASP A 57 10.97 6.64 -6.30
C ASP A 57 10.80 7.36 -4.94
N GLU A 58 9.59 7.32 -4.35
CA GLU A 58 9.36 7.90 -3.03
C GLU A 58 10.17 7.16 -1.95
N HIS A 59 10.73 7.89 -1.01
CA HIS A 59 11.44 7.32 0.14
C HIS A 59 10.87 7.90 1.43
N HIS A 60 10.27 7.03 2.25
CA HIS A 60 9.69 7.43 3.53
C HIS A 60 10.24 6.55 4.67
N GLU A 61 11.29 7.04 5.33
CA GLU A 61 12.04 6.32 6.36
C GLU A 61 11.18 5.71 7.50
N PRO A 62 10.11 6.38 7.98
CA PRO A 62 9.23 5.80 8.99
C PRO A 62 8.67 4.42 8.61
N TYR A 63 8.35 4.18 7.33
CA TYR A 63 7.86 2.86 6.91
C TYR A 63 8.92 1.78 7.00
N PHE A 64 10.17 2.08 6.65
CA PHE A 64 11.26 1.11 6.77
C PHE A 64 11.57 0.78 8.23
N LYS A 65 11.55 1.78 9.12
CA LYS A 65 11.64 1.56 10.58
C LYS A 65 10.50 0.66 11.07
N LYS A 66 9.27 0.91 10.61
CA LYS A 66 8.10 0.12 10.97
C LYS A 66 8.21 -1.32 10.48
N LEU A 67 8.67 -1.53 9.25
CA LEU A 67 8.93 -2.86 8.66
C LEU A 67 9.88 -3.67 9.54
N ARG A 68 11.03 -3.09 9.92
CA ARG A 68 12.02 -3.73 10.80
C ARG A 68 11.43 -4.07 12.16
N HIS A 69 10.66 -3.16 12.74
CA HIS A 69 10.03 -3.38 14.03
C HIS A 69 9.03 -4.56 13.99
N LEU A 70 8.08 -4.50 13.04
CA LEU A 70 6.98 -5.46 12.95
C LEU A 70 7.41 -6.83 12.46
N LEU A 71 8.24 -6.90 11.42
CA LEU A 71 8.57 -8.15 10.73
C LEU A 71 10.00 -8.63 11.02
N GLY A 72 10.88 -7.76 11.52
CA GLY A 72 12.29 -8.10 11.75
C GLY A 72 13.08 -8.34 10.48
N ILE A 73 12.64 -7.76 9.36
CA ILE A 73 13.31 -7.88 8.06
C ILE A 73 13.93 -6.55 7.66
N GLU A 74 15.02 -6.62 6.90
CA GLU A 74 15.63 -5.46 6.26
C GLU A 74 15.00 -5.24 4.88
N PRO A 75 14.67 -3.99 4.51
CA PRO A 75 14.22 -3.65 3.16
C PRO A 75 15.28 -4.06 2.11
N ARG A 76 14.85 -4.64 0.99
CA ARG A 76 15.75 -5.03 -0.11
C ARG A 76 15.99 -3.93 -1.14
N THR A 77 15.21 -2.87 -1.08
CA THR A 77 15.23 -1.78 -2.06
C THR A 77 14.81 -0.47 -1.37
N PRO A 78 15.39 0.68 -1.76
CA PRO A 78 14.93 1.98 -1.28
C PRO A 78 13.64 2.45 -1.97
N LEU A 79 13.26 1.80 -3.08
CA LEU A 79 12.02 2.10 -3.80
C LEU A 79 10.79 1.80 -2.93
N SER A 80 9.81 2.70 -2.95
CA SER A 80 8.55 2.57 -2.24
C SER A 80 7.55 1.71 -3.01
N PHE A 81 6.78 0.90 -2.29
CA PHE A 81 5.62 0.18 -2.81
C PHE A 81 4.29 0.90 -2.55
N VAL A 82 4.33 2.10 -1.96
CA VAL A 82 3.16 2.98 -1.87
C VAL A 82 2.84 3.52 -3.26
N ALA A 83 1.99 2.79 -3.98
CA ALA A 83 1.58 3.12 -5.35
C ALA A 83 0.09 3.52 -5.46
N HIS A 84 -0.59 3.70 -4.32
CA HIS A 84 -2.04 3.96 -4.20
C HIS A 84 -2.95 2.85 -4.77
N GLN A 85 -2.34 1.73 -5.12
CA GLN A 85 -2.99 0.52 -5.59
C GLN A 85 -2.08 -0.68 -5.35
N MET A 86 -2.67 -1.85 -5.13
CA MET A 86 -1.90 -3.09 -5.02
C MET A 86 -2.77 -4.31 -5.25
N CYS A 87 -2.19 -5.31 -5.92
CA CYS A 87 -2.74 -6.66 -5.97
C CYS A 87 -2.11 -7.50 -4.86
N PHE A 88 -2.93 -8.00 -3.94
CA PHE A 88 -2.53 -8.84 -2.82
C PHE A 88 -2.86 -10.30 -3.09
N GLN A 89 -2.09 -11.21 -2.50
CA GLN A 89 -2.41 -12.63 -2.42
C GLN A 89 -2.89 -12.93 -0.99
N PRO A 90 -4.13 -13.39 -0.75
CA PRO A 90 -4.67 -13.62 0.60
C PRO A 90 -3.81 -14.50 1.48
N ASP A 91 -3.26 -15.59 0.93
CA ASP A 91 -2.41 -16.52 1.67
C ASP A 91 -1.11 -15.85 2.13
N ARG A 92 -0.54 -14.98 1.29
CA ARG A 92 0.67 -14.21 1.60
C ARG A 92 0.41 -13.12 2.61
N VAL A 93 -0.74 -12.44 2.53
CA VAL A 93 -1.18 -11.51 3.59
C VAL A 93 -1.34 -12.26 4.92
N ALA A 94 -2.02 -13.41 4.92
CA ALA A 94 -2.20 -14.22 6.12
C ALA A 94 -0.85 -14.67 6.72
N GLU A 95 0.10 -15.09 5.89
CA GLU A 95 1.46 -15.47 6.29
C GLU A 95 2.22 -14.29 6.91
N MET A 96 2.19 -13.12 6.27
CA MET A 96 2.80 -11.90 6.80
C MET A 96 2.20 -11.49 8.14
N LEU A 97 0.87 -11.53 8.27
CA LEU A 97 0.19 -11.17 9.52
C LEU A 97 0.50 -12.17 10.64
N LYS A 98 0.58 -13.47 10.34
CA LYS A 98 1.04 -14.49 11.30
C LYS A 98 2.47 -14.26 11.77
N LEU A 99 3.36 -13.77 10.89
CA LEU A 99 4.70 -13.38 11.28
C LEU A 99 4.68 -12.22 12.30
N ILE A 100 3.84 -11.20 12.08
CA ILE A 100 3.63 -10.13 13.07
C ILE A 100 3.14 -10.73 14.40
N GLU A 101 2.11 -11.56 14.39
CA GLU A 101 1.56 -12.18 15.61
C GLU A 101 2.58 -13.06 16.34
N SER A 102 3.45 -13.77 15.61
CA SER A 102 4.51 -14.58 16.22
C SER A 102 5.57 -13.75 16.96
N ARG A 103 5.80 -12.51 16.52
CA ARG A 103 6.73 -11.57 17.16
C ARG A 103 6.09 -10.80 18.31
N PHE A 104 4.76 -10.71 18.33
CA PHE A 104 3.96 -10.01 19.33
C PHE A 104 2.82 -10.92 19.86
N PRO A 105 3.14 -12.01 20.56
CA PRO A 105 2.20 -13.09 20.85
C PRO A 105 1.04 -12.73 21.80
N GLU A 106 1.13 -11.58 22.48
CA GLU A 106 0.10 -11.13 23.42
C GLU A 106 -1.14 -10.56 22.73
N LYS A 107 -1.04 -10.18 21.45
CA LYS A 107 -2.07 -9.40 20.74
C LYS A 107 -2.23 -9.85 19.30
N PRO A 108 -3.46 -9.76 18.74
CA PRO A 108 -3.66 -9.97 17.31
C PRO A 108 -3.00 -8.85 16.51
N TRP A 109 -2.65 -9.12 15.25
CA TRP A 109 -1.87 -8.23 14.40
C TRP A 109 -2.40 -6.78 14.35
N HIS A 110 -3.72 -6.59 14.32
CA HIS A 110 -4.33 -5.26 14.19
C HIS A 110 -4.19 -4.42 15.46
N HIS A 111 -4.25 -5.04 16.65
CA HIS A 111 -3.94 -4.35 17.90
C HIS A 111 -2.45 -4.01 17.97
N THR A 112 -1.58 -4.92 17.57
CA THR A 112 -0.13 -4.68 17.48
C THR A 112 0.20 -3.49 16.56
N LEU A 113 -0.45 -3.39 15.39
CA LEU A 113 -0.27 -2.25 14.49
C LEU A 113 -0.67 -0.93 15.14
N ILE A 114 -1.83 -0.88 15.81
CA ILE A 114 -2.33 0.33 16.48
C ILE A 114 -1.42 0.74 17.65
N ASP A 115 -1.00 -0.22 18.48
CA ASP A 115 -0.22 0.06 19.70
C ASP A 115 1.21 0.47 19.41
N THR A 116 1.75 0.05 18.25
CA THR A 116 3.11 0.40 17.84
C THR A 116 3.18 1.69 17.05
N LEU A 117 2.05 2.39 16.81
CA LEU A 117 2.04 3.63 16.05
C LEU A 117 2.93 4.70 16.69
N ASP A 118 3.76 5.32 15.87
CA ASP A 118 4.49 6.52 16.26
C ASP A 118 3.49 7.69 16.26
N LEU A 119 3.35 8.32 17.43
CA LEU A 119 2.46 9.47 17.63
C LEU A 119 3.13 10.81 17.27
N GLN A 120 4.36 10.79 16.77
CA GLN A 120 5.07 11.97 16.26
C GLN A 120 5.09 12.03 14.73
N GLU A 121 4.84 10.90 14.06
CA GLU A 121 4.88 10.77 12.61
C GLU A 121 3.47 10.78 12.01
N VAL A 122 3.22 11.64 11.03
CA VAL A 122 1.89 11.74 10.39
C VAL A 122 1.50 10.41 9.75
N SER A 123 2.46 9.75 9.09
CA SER A 123 2.28 8.45 8.46
C SER A 123 3.48 7.56 8.78
N ASP A 124 3.31 6.60 9.68
CA ASP A 124 4.38 5.73 10.15
C ASP A 124 4.19 4.27 9.71
N PHE A 125 3.10 3.96 9.03
CA PHE A 125 2.78 2.63 8.52
C PHE A 125 2.09 2.71 7.16
N SER A 126 2.49 1.84 6.23
CA SER A 126 1.71 1.52 5.05
C SER A 126 1.66 0.01 4.89
N GLU A 127 0.45 -0.49 4.70
CA GLU A 127 0.14 -1.84 4.25
C GLU A 127 0.78 -2.16 2.89
N PHE A 128 0.81 -1.21 1.95
CA PHE A 128 1.46 -1.36 0.65
C PHE A 128 2.97 -1.53 0.82
N GLU A 129 3.60 -0.62 1.58
CA GLU A 129 5.05 -0.70 1.82
C GLU A 129 5.42 -1.99 2.57
N THR A 130 4.66 -2.32 3.61
CA THR A 130 4.92 -3.50 4.45
C THR A 130 4.80 -4.78 3.64
N TYR A 131 3.71 -4.95 2.88
CA TYR A 131 3.49 -6.14 2.06
C TYR A 131 4.48 -6.22 0.90
N GLY A 132 4.73 -5.11 0.20
CA GLY A 132 5.64 -5.08 -0.95
C GLY A 132 7.08 -5.45 -0.58
N GLN A 133 7.62 -4.85 0.49
CA GLN A 133 8.96 -5.20 0.98
C GLN A 133 9.02 -6.64 1.49
N TRP A 134 8.00 -7.09 2.23
CA TRP A 134 7.96 -8.45 2.74
C TRP A 134 7.87 -9.49 1.62
N MET A 135 7.08 -9.26 0.57
CA MET A 135 7.03 -10.12 -0.63
C MET A 135 8.38 -10.14 -1.35
N LEU A 136 9.05 -8.99 -1.47
CA LEU A 136 10.37 -8.92 -2.10
C LEU A 136 11.45 -9.69 -1.32
N VAL A 137 11.32 -9.75 0.00
CA VAL A 137 12.22 -10.52 0.88
C VAL A 137 11.89 -12.01 0.85
N SER A 138 10.63 -12.36 1.05
CA SER A 138 10.19 -13.72 1.40
C SER A 138 9.76 -14.53 0.18
N HIS A 139 9.14 -13.88 -0.82
CA HIS A 139 8.53 -14.51 -1.98
C HIS A 139 8.93 -13.84 -3.32
N PRO A 140 10.24 -13.55 -3.56
CA PRO A 140 10.66 -12.77 -4.74
C PRO A 140 10.35 -13.45 -6.08
N ALA A 141 10.18 -14.78 -6.09
CA ALA A 141 9.84 -15.53 -7.30
C ALA A 141 8.38 -15.34 -7.74
N GLU A 142 7.50 -14.90 -6.84
CA GLU A 142 6.06 -14.76 -7.07
C GLU A 142 5.65 -13.36 -7.54
N ILE A 143 6.61 -12.42 -7.61
CA ILE A 143 6.34 -11.02 -7.92
C ILE A 143 7.07 -10.54 -9.18
N HIS A 144 6.41 -9.63 -9.89
CA HIS A 144 6.98 -8.78 -10.93
C HIS A 144 6.89 -7.33 -10.45
N ARG A 145 7.91 -6.50 -10.71
CA ARG A 145 7.92 -5.10 -10.27
C ARG A 145 7.81 -4.19 -11.49
N GLU A 146 6.91 -3.21 -11.42
CA GLU A 146 6.73 -2.19 -12.46
C GLU A 146 6.69 -0.80 -11.84
N TYR A 147 7.17 0.20 -12.56
CA TYR A 147 7.03 1.58 -12.12
C TYR A 147 5.55 2.01 -12.21
N PHE A 148 5.04 2.69 -11.19
CA PHE A 148 3.61 2.99 -11.05
C PHE A 148 3.06 3.96 -12.11
N PHE A 149 3.89 4.87 -12.64
CA PHE A 149 3.50 6.00 -13.48
C PHE A 149 2.26 6.75 -12.96
N ASN A 150 2.22 7.06 -11.66
CA ASN A 150 1.16 7.87 -11.06
C ASN A 150 1.47 9.38 -11.17
N LEU A 151 0.42 10.21 -11.26
CA LEU A 151 0.53 11.67 -11.14
C LEU A 151 -0.37 12.17 -10.01
N GLY A 152 0.22 12.92 -9.07
CA GLY A 152 -0.55 13.65 -8.05
C GLY A 152 -1.16 14.94 -8.62
N LEU A 153 -2.45 15.16 -8.41
CA LEU A 153 -3.22 16.33 -8.86
C LEU A 153 -4.03 16.93 -7.71
N THR A 154 -4.42 18.20 -7.84
CA THR A 154 -5.38 18.84 -6.93
C THR A 154 -6.81 18.45 -7.29
N ARG A 155 -7.71 18.47 -6.31
CA ARG A 155 -9.13 18.09 -6.52
C ARG A 155 -9.87 19.00 -7.51
N ASP A 156 -9.43 20.23 -7.70
CA ASP A 156 -10.02 21.16 -8.68
C ASP A 156 -9.82 20.71 -10.13
N LEU A 157 -8.84 19.81 -10.37
CA LEU A 157 -8.59 19.21 -11.67
C LEU A 157 -9.36 17.91 -11.88
N LEU A 158 -10.18 17.47 -10.92
CA LEU A 158 -10.99 16.27 -11.05
C LEU A 158 -12.13 16.51 -12.04
N THR A 159 -12.14 15.77 -13.13
CA THR A 159 -13.18 15.81 -14.16
C THR A 159 -13.68 14.40 -14.48
N SER A 160 -14.35 14.19 -15.64
CA SER A 160 -14.79 12.86 -16.03
C SER A 160 -13.60 11.95 -16.36
N VAL A 161 -13.77 10.64 -16.15
CA VAL A 161 -12.72 9.64 -16.44
C VAL A 161 -12.25 9.75 -17.90
N GLU A 162 -13.16 9.94 -18.85
CA GLU A 162 -12.84 10.04 -20.28
C GLU A 162 -11.96 11.26 -20.59
N GLN A 163 -12.19 12.38 -19.89
CA GLN A 163 -11.37 13.59 -20.05
C GLN A 163 -9.98 13.38 -19.45
N LEU A 164 -9.90 12.75 -18.28
CA LEU A 164 -8.64 12.42 -17.63
C LEU A 164 -7.82 11.43 -18.47
N GLU A 165 -8.45 10.40 -19.03
CA GLU A 165 -7.83 9.44 -19.96
C GLU A 165 -7.27 10.15 -21.20
N LYS A 166 -8.07 11.01 -21.85
CA LYS A 166 -7.64 11.76 -23.03
C LYS A 166 -6.45 12.68 -22.71
N GLN A 167 -6.43 13.30 -21.54
CA GLN A 167 -5.41 14.28 -21.16
C GLN A 167 -4.12 13.62 -20.65
N TYR A 168 -4.22 12.55 -19.87
CA TYR A 168 -3.09 11.99 -19.12
C TYR A 168 -2.74 10.54 -19.49
N GLY A 169 -3.65 9.80 -20.11
CA GLY A 169 -3.48 8.38 -20.44
C GLY A 169 -2.37 8.10 -21.47
N GLY A 170 -1.84 9.13 -22.14
CA GLY A 170 -0.63 8.99 -22.97
C GLY A 170 0.64 8.69 -22.16
N LYS A 171 0.70 9.09 -20.88
CA LYS A 171 1.93 9.07 -20.07
C LYS A 171 1.78 8.39 -18.71
N PHE A 172 0.60 8.47 -18.09
CA PHE A 172 0.38 8.01 -16.72
C PHE A 172 -0.58 6.83 -16.68
N ASN A 173 -0.39 5.92 -15.73
CA ASN A 173 -1.32 4.80 -15.50
C ASN A 173 -2.48 5.22 -14.59
N SER A 174 -2.19 6.06 -13.60
CA SER A 174 -3.16 6.52 -12.60
C SER A 174 -2.93 7.97 -12.22
N LEU A 175 -3.97 8.58 -11.66
CA LEU A 175 -3.99 9.95 -11.13
C LEU A 175 -4.50 9.90 -9.69
N SER A 176 -3.82 10.54 -8.75
CA SER A 176 -4.25 10.62 -7.33
C SER A 176 -4.55 12.06 -6.92
N PHE A 177 -5.70 12.27 -6.28
CA PHE A 177 -6.26 13.59 -5.97
C PHE A 177 -6.19 13.89 -4.47
N HIS A 178 -4.97 14.15 -3.99
CA HIS A 178 -4.71 14.32 -2.57
C HIS A 178 -5.31 15.61 -2.02
N GLY A 179 -6.09 15.48 -0.94
CA GLY A 179 -6.77 16.60 -0.29
C GLY A 179 -5.86 17.57 0.47
N TYR A 180 -4.56 17.28 0.61
CA TYR A 180 -3.59 18.23 1.21
C TYR A 180 -2.90 19.12 0.15
N MET A 181 -3.13 18.86 -1.14
CA MET A 181 -2.60 19.69 -2.23
C MET A 181 -3.56 20.83 -2.62
N SER A 182 -4.73 20.92 -1.98
CA SER A 182 -5.72 22.00 -2.13
C SER A 182 -5.52 23.10 -1.09
#